data_AF-A0A8T6H7U0-F1
#
_entry.id   AF-A0A8T6H7U0-F1
#
_cell.length_a   1.000
_cell.length_b   1.000
_cell.length_c   1.000
_cell.angle_alpha   90.00
_cell.angle_beta   90.00
_cell.angle_gamma   90.00
#
_symmetry.space_group_name_H-M   'P 1'
#
loop_
_entity.id
_entity.type
_entity.pdbx_description
1 polymer ?
#
loop_
_entity_poly.entity_id
_entity_poly.type
_entity_poly.pdbx_seq_one_letter_code
_entity_poly.pdbx_strand_id
1 'polypeptide(L)' 'MSTCPYHDFDPLDLSDPFPLLARARREQPVFYSPAIDYWVVTRYADVKAIFRDHETYTAANTITP' A
#
# COMPACT_ATOMS: atom_id res chain seq x y z
N MET A 1 -6.55 -5.81 -19.88
CA MET A 1 -6.38 -6.52 -18.59
C MET A 1 -5.05 -6.07 -18.03
N SER A 2 -5.05 -5.07 -17.14
CA SER A 2 -3.79 -4.49 -16.63
C SER A 2 -3.26 -5.40 -15.53
N THR A 3 -2.27 -6.23 -15.86
CA THR A 3 -1.54 -7.02 -14.86
C THR A 3 -0.70 -6.04 -14.05
N CYS A 4 -1.08 -5.81 -12.79
CA CYS A 4 -0.30 -4.94 -11.92
C CYS A 4 1.05 -5.61 -11.63
N PRO A 5 2.20 -4.93 -11.85
CA PRO A 5 3.54 -5.51 -11.69
C PRO A 5 3.88 -5.89 -10.24
N TYR A 6 3.02 -5.56 -9.26
CA TYR A 6 3.18 -5.86 -7.84
C TYR A 6 2.23 -6.95 -7.35
N HIS A 7 1.81 -7.87 -8.23
CA HIS A 7 0.91 -8.96 -7.87
C HIS A 7 1.45 -9.83 -6.71
N ASP A 8 2.76 -10.04 -6.68
CA ASP A 8 3.46 -10.84 -5.66
C ASP A 8 4.01 -9.98 -4.51
N PHE A 9 3.41 -8.80 -4.26
CA PHE A 9 3.81 -7.98 -3.12
C PHE A 9 3.42 -8.66 -1.80
N ASP A 10 4.42 -9.21 -1.10
CA ASP A 10 4.29 -9.71 0.26
C ASP A 10 4.75 -8.63 1.27
N PRO A 11 3.83 -7.97 2.01
CA PRO A 11 4.22 -7.01 3.04
C PRO A 11 4.88 -7.64 4.28
N LEU A 12 4.85 -8.96 4.42
CA LEU A 12 5.44 -9.69 5.55
C LEU A 12 6.88 -10.12 5.28
N ASP A 13 7.35 -10.04 4.02
CA ASP A 13 8.76 -10.22 3.70
C ASP A 13 9.57 -8.97 4.07
N LEU A 14 10.12 -9.00 5.28
CA LEU A 14 10.95 -7.93 5.84
C LEU A 14 12.44 -8.07 5.51
N SER A 15 12.83 -9.01 4.63
CA SER A 15 14.24 -9.29 4.34
C SER A 15 14.94 -8.11 3.66
N ASP A 16 14.31 -7.50 2.64
CA ASP A 16 14.77 -6.24 2.02
C ASP A 16 13.63 -5.46 1.31
N PRO A 17 12.75 -4.77 2.06
CA PRO A 17 11.58 -4.11 1.47
C PRO A 17 11.90 -2.79 0.76
N PHE A 18 13.04 -2.15 1.05
CA PHE A 18 13.30 -0.78 0.60
C PHE A 18 13.45 -0.61 -0.92
N PRO A 19 14.14 -1.51 -1.65
CA PRO A 19 14.26 -1.41 -3.11
C PRO A 19 12.92 -1.54 -3.82
N LEU A 20 12.08 -2.47 -3.35
CA LEU A 20 10.74 -2.68 -3.87
C LEU A 20 9.86 -1.44 -3.67
N LEU A 21 9.84 -0.90 -2.44
CA LEU A 21 9.09 0.33 -2.13
C LEU A 21 9.62 1.54 -2.91
N ALA A 22 10.94 1.63 -3.15
CA ALA A 22 11.51 2.70 -3.96
C ALA A 22 11.09 2.61 -5.42
N ARG A 23 11.01 1.39 -5.98
CA ARG A 23 10.50 1.15 -7.33
C ARG A 23 9.00 1.48 -7.43
N ALA A 24 8.20 1.01 -6.47
CA ALA A 24 6.77 1.30 -6.39
C ALA A 24 6.50 2.80 -6.40
N ARG A 25 7.20 3.58 -5.56
CA ARG A 25 7.05 5.05 -5.52
C ARG A 25 7.30 5.74 -6.87
N ARG A 26 8.21 5.21 -7.68
CA ARG A 26 8.58 5.77 -8.99
C ARG A 26 7.61 5.35 -10.10
N GLU A 27 7.30 4.06 -10.18
CA GLU A 27 6.55 3.49 -11.30
C GLU A 27 5.04 3.51 -11.05
N GLN A 28 4.59 3.03 -9.90
CA GLN A 28 3.18 2.90 -9.56
C GLN A 28 2.98 3.09 -8.05
N PRO A 29 2.84 4.35 -7.58
CA PRO A 29 2.88 4.67 -6.15
C PRO A 29 1.64 4.18 -5.38
N VAL A 30 0.55 3.91 -6.11
CA VAL A 30 -0.71 3.37 -5.59
C VAL A 30 -1.08 2.17 -6.46
N PHE A 31 -1.23 1.01 -5.82
CA PHE A 31 -1.63 -0.21 -6.50
C PHE A 31 -2.49 -1.09 -5.60
N TYR A 32 -3.36 -1.89 -6.21
CA TYR A 32 -4.11 -2.91 -5.49
C TYR A 32 -3.31 -4.21 -5.48
N SER A 33 -3.14 -4.81 -4.29
CA SER A 33 -2.52 -6.13 -4.13
C SER A 33 -3.60 -7.17 -3.85
N PRO A 34 -3.91 -8.06 -4.81
CA PRO A 34 -4.86 -9.14 -4.60
C PRO A 34 -4.41 -10.15 -3.53
N ALA A 35 -3.09 -10.26 -3.30
CA ALA A 35 -2.53 -11.22 -2.33
C ALA A 35 -2.94 -10.91 -0.89
N ILE A 36 -3.13 -9.62 -0.57
CA ILE A 36 -3.55 -9.15 0.76
C ILE A 36 -4.94 -8.51 0.75
N ASP A 37 -5.55 -8.32 -0.42
CA ASP A 37 -6.82 -7.60 -0.60
C ASP A 37 -6.79 -6.14 -0.09
N TYR A 38 -5.70 -5.43 -0.35
CA TYR A 38 -5.55 -4.03 0.04
C TYR A 38 -5.02 -3.14 -1.08
N TRP A 39 -5.39 -1.86 -1.00
CA TRP A 39 -4.72 -0.78 -1.71
C TRP A 39 -3.43 -0.40 -0.97
N VAL A 40 -2.31 -0.56 -1.65
CA VAL A 40 -0.98 -0.21 -1.16
C VAL A 40 -0.62 1.19 -1.63
N VAL A 41 -0.33 2.08 -0.69
CA VAL A 41 0.07 3.47 -0.93
C VAL A 41 1.48 3.69 -0.40
N THR A 42 2.40 4.10 -1.27
CA THR A 42 3.84 4.12 -0.95
C THR A 42 4.46 5.52 -0.85
N ARG A 43 3.77 6.56 -1.34
CA ARG A 43 4.26 7.95 -1.29
C ARG A 43 3.95 8.59 0.05
N TYR A 44 4.96 9.25 0.62
CA TYR A 44 4.84 9.91 1.92
C TYR A 44 3.71 10.94 1.97
N ALA A 45 3.56 11.77 0.93
CA ALA A 45 2.51 12.80 0.89
C ALA A 45 1.11 12.19 0.94
N ASP A 46 0.89 11.13 0.16
CA ASP A 46 -0.41 10.44 0.07
C ASP A 46 -0.74 9.73 1.38
N VAL A 47 0.24 9.02 1.95
CA VAL A 47 0.10 8.40 3.28
C VAL A 47 -0.26 9.45 4.33
N LYS A 48 0.47 10.57 4.37
CA LYS A 48 0.21 11.66 5.33
C LYS A 48 -1.18 12.29 5.15
N ALA A 49 -1.67 12.38 3.92
CA ALA A 49 -3.02 12.89 3.63
C ALA A 49 -4.09 11.90 4.13
N ILE A 50 -3.94 10.62 3.82
CA ILE A 50 -4.84 9.55 4.27
C ILE A 50 -4.93 9.52 5.80
N PHE A 51 -3.78 9.56 6.48
CA PHE A 51 -3.72 9.58 7.94
C PHE A 51 -4.32 10.84 8.59
N ARG A 52 -4.62 11.89 7.83
CA ARG A 52 -5.27 13.11 8.33
C ARG A 52 -6.77 13.15 8.05
N ASP A 53 -7.24 12.36 7.10
CA ASP A 53 -8.64 12.28 6.68
C ASP A 53 -9.31 11.04 7.28
N HIS A 54 -9.64 11.13 8.56
CA HIS A 54 -10.28 10.04 9.31
C HIS A 54 -11.77 9.87 8.97
N GLU A 55 -12.39 10.87 8.32
CA GLU A 55 -13.79 10.80 7.89
C GLU A 55 -13.93 9.92 6.65
N THR A 56 -13.00 10.06 5.70
CA THR A 56 -12.94 9.21 4.49
C THR A 56 -12.25 7.88 4.75
N TYR A 57 -11.17 7.87 5.55
CA TYR A 57 -10.35 6.68 5.81
C TYR A 57 -10.40 6.30 7.29
N THR A 58 -11.31 5.39 7.62
CA THR A 58 -11.43 4.86 8.99
C THR A 58 -10.43 3.74 9.27
N ALA A 59 -9.90 3.70 10.49
CA ALA A 59 -9.06 2.60 10.97
C ALA A 59 -9.87 1.42 11.53
N ALA A 60 -11.20 1.41 11.38
CA ALA A 60 -12.12 0.43 11.97
C ALA A 60 -11.73 -1.05 11.71
N ASN A 61 -11.11 -1.33 10.57
CA ASN A 61 -10.60 -2.67 10.22
C ASN A 61 -9.51 -3.20 11.17
N THR A 62 -8.86 -2.33 11.94
CA THR A 62 -7.80 -2.70 12.91
C THR A 62 -8.25 -2.64 14.37
N ILE A 63 -9.42 -2.06 14.65
CA ILE A 63 -9.93 -1.80 16.02
C ILE A 63 -11.15 -2.67 16.36
N THR A 64 -11.73 -3.35 15.37
CA THR A 64 -12.87 -4.25 15.57
C THR A 64 -12.34 -5.64 15.99
N PRO A 65 -12.80 -6.19 17.13
CA PRO A 65 -12.33 -7.49 17.64
C PRO A 65 -12.79 -8.68 16.80
#